data_AF-A0A7W0QN78-F1
#
_entry.id   AF-A0A7W0QN78-F1
#
_cell.length_a   1.000
_cell.length_b   1.000
_cell.length_c   1.000
_cell.angle_alpha   90.00
_cell.angle_beta   90.00
_cell.angle_gamma   90.00
#
_symmetry.space_group_name_H-M   'P 1'
#
loop_
_entity.id
_entity.type
_entity.pdbx_description
1 polymer ?
#
loop_
_entity_poly.entity_id
_entity_poly.type
_entity_poly.pdbx_seq_one_letter_code
_entity_poly.pdbx_strand_id
1 'polypeptide(L)'
;LRGLADGKVERKFFRSGFERDYDAEGRAFLVNAIQRMLRSGMFASERVARSLKTGGPDAVLAEIDRLQSDSSYVKRVYYSALLKQADLAPQQLARVLDRVGKDIGSDYEKATLLVQVLQEPNATEQQRLEVTRATRGVSSDYEQRKVLTAVLAATPLTQQVALATIDVASTIGSSHDRSLVLIQLAQQGAVTSQTSAPFMAAISAMSSHDQRKVLSAVAGSATLPETVALDSLKAAASISSAYDKRQVVSAYLAQATASPKVAAAALASAVTITSEHDKAEVLIEVVNRGGVTDDTAPSFFAAVETITSSHDLRRALTAVVARGKLSDSVLAGVLRAAKAVPSSHDRARLLLQVLKTQSLSQANRQIFLESAESLSSSTDQNSVLAALVRAERR
;
A
#
# COMPACT_ATOMS: atom_id res chain seq x y z
N LEU A 1 -14.07 -5.61 -57.82
CA LEU A 1 -14.53 -4.31 -58.34
C LEU A 1 -13.35 -3.67 -59.08
N ARG A 2 -13.57 -3.15 -60.29
CA ARG A 2 -12.52 -2.48 -61.07
C ARG A 2 -13.02 -1.09 -61.48
N GLY A 3 -12.28 -0.05 -61.13
CA GLY A 3 -12.54 1.30 -61.62
C GLY A 3 -12.20 1.40 -63.10
N LEU A 4 -13.10 1.98 -63.89
CA LEU A 4 -12.92 2.25 -65.31
C LEU A 4 -12.54 3.72 -65.53
N ALA A 5 -11.92 4.03 -66.68
CA ALA A 5 -11.42 5.37 -67.00
C ALA A 5 -12.53 6.44 -67.11
N ASP A 6 -13.78 6.01 -67.32
CA ASP A 6 -14.97 6.88 -67.36
C ASP A 6 -15.61 7.11 -65.98
N GLY A 7 -14.96 6.66 -64.91
CA GLY A 7 -15.46 6.77 -63.53
C GLY A 7 -16.50 5.73 -63.16
N LYS A 8 -16.86 4.80 -64.07
CA LYS A 8 -17.73 3.66 -63.73
C LYS A 8 -16.96 2.58 -62.97
N VAL A 9 -17.70 1.71 -62.29
CA VAL A 9 -17.15 0.56 -61.58
C VAL A 9 -17.65 -0.71 -62.24
N GLU A 10 -16.73 -1.47 -62.84
CA GLU A 10 -17.00 -2.83 -63.30
C GLU A 10 -17.12 -3.78 -62.09
N ARG A 11 -18.17 -4.60 -62.11
CA ARG A 11 -18.52 -5.51 -61.02
C ARG A 11 -18.61 -6.94 -61.56
N LYS A 12 -17.63 -7.76 -61.19
CA LYS A 12 -17.61 -9.20 -61.46
C LYS A 12 -17.64 -9.97 -60.16
N PHE A 13 -18.43 -11.03 -60.12
CA PHE A 13 -18.57 -11.91 -58.96
C PHE A 13 -18.22 -13.34 -59.38
N PHE A 14 -17.35 -13.99 -58.60
CA PHE A 14 -16.93 -15.35 -58.85
C PHE A 14 -17.22 -16.20 -57.61
N ARG A 15 -17.75 -17.41 -57.84
CA ARG A 15 -17.97 -18.41 -56.79
C ARG A 15 -17.33 -19.73 -57.23
N SER A 16 -16.38 -20.22 -56.45
CA SER A 16 -15.59 -21.42 -56.75
C SER A 16 -14.91 -21.39 -58.14
N GLY A 17 -14.40 -20.22 -58.54
CA GLY A 17 -13.70 -20.03 -59.81
C GLY A 17 -14.59 -19.71 -61.03
N PHE A 18 -15.92 -19.77 -60.90
CA PHE A 18 -16.85 -19.48 -61.99
C PHE A 18 -17.54 -18.13 -61.82
N GLU A 19 -17.66 -17.37 -62.91
CA GLU A 19 -18.40 -16.10 -62.93
C GLU A 19 -19.90 -16.36 -62.69
N ARG A 20 -20.51 -15.50 -61.86
CA ARG A 20 -21.92 -15.55 -61.44
C ARG A 20 -22.54 -14.16 -61.59
N ASP A 21 -23.87 -14.12 -61.64
CA ASP A 21 -24.60 -12.85 -61.69
C ASP A 21 -24.26 -11.98 -60.46
N TYR A 22 -23.89 -10.73 -60.74
CA TYR A 22 -23.50 -9.79 -59.72
C TYR A 22 -24.71 -9.22 -58.97
N ASP A 23 -25.84 -8.97 -59.64
CA ASP A 23 -26.85 -8.06 -59.09
C ASP A 23 -27.61 -8.65 -57.89
N ALA A 24 -27.93 -9.94 -57.91
CA ALA A 24 -28.54 -10.62 -56.77
C ALA A 24 -27.48 -11.18 -55.80
N GLU A 25 -26.69 -12.16 -56.24
CA GLU A 25 -25.77 -12.90 -55.38
C GLU A 25 -24.50 -12.11 -55.06
N GLY A 26 -23.88 -11.49 -56.07
CA GLY A 26 -22.67 -10.68 -55.89
C GLY A 26 -22.88 -9.46 -55.00
N ARG A 27 -24.02 -8.78 -55.11
CA ARG A 27 -24.40 -7.64 -54.26
C ARG A 27 -24.62 -8.10 -52.81
N ALA A 28 -25.37 -9.18 -52.60
CA ALA A 28 -25.59 -9.72 -51.26
C ALA A 28 -24.26 -10.17 -50.62
N PHE A 29 -23.38 -10.80 -51.40
CA PHE A 29 -22.03 -11.16 -50.96
C PHE A 29 -21.23 -9.92 -50.57
N LEU A 30 -21.20 -8.88 -51.42
CA LEU A 30 -20.46 -7.65 -51.15
C LEU A 30 -20.97 -6.95 -49.88
N VAL A 31 -22.29 -6.83 -49.70
CA VAL A 31 -22.88 -6.25 -48.49
C VAL A 31 -22.43 -7.03 -47.24
N ASN A 32 -22.51 -8.37 -47.28
CA ASN A 32 -22.06 -9.20 -46.17
C ASN A 32 -20.56 -9.09 -45.91
N ALA A 33 -19.73 -9.04 -46.97
CA ALA A 33 -18.29 -8.90 -46.86
C ALA A 33 -17.92 -7.55 -46.22
N ILE A 34 -18.53 -6.45 -46.68
CA ILE A 34 -18.36 -5.12 -46.08
C ILE A 34 -18.79 -5.16 -44.61
N GLN A 35 -19.97 -5.70 -44.29
CA GLN A 35 -20.42 -5.79 -42.89
C GLN A 35 -19.47 -6.60 -42.00
N ARG A 36 -18.85 -7.67 -42.51
CA ARG A 36 -17.83 -8.43 -41.76
C ARG A 36 -16.56 -7.62 -41.54
N MET A 37 -16.09 -6.90 -42.56
CA MET A 37 -14.93 -6.00 -42.45
C MET A 37 -15.19 -4.85 -41.47
N LEU A 38 -16.38 -4.27 -41.49
CA LEU A 38 -16.76 -3.22 -40.53
C LEU A 38 -16.80 -3.78 -39.10
N ARG A 39 -17.34 -4.99 -38.92
CA ARG A 39 -17.37 -5.69 -37.63
C ARG A 39 -16.00 -6.17 -37.14
N SER A 40 -14.96 -6.14 -37.97
CA SER A 40 -13.58 -6.40 -37.50
C SER A 40 -12.85 -5.14 -37.03
N GLY A 41 -13.49 -3.97 -37.12
CA GLY A 41 -12.86 -2.68 -36.82
C GLY A 41 -12.05 -2.09 -37.96
N MET A 42 -12.12 -2.69 -39.16
CA MET A 42 -11.45 -2.14 -40.33
C MET A 42 -11.99 -0.74 -40.66
N PHE A 43 -11.08 0.17 -41.01
CA PHE A 43 -11.35 1.57 -41.32
C PHE A 43 -12.02 2.37 -40.18
N ALA A 44 -11.91 1.92 -38.93
CA ALA A 44 -12.52 2.61 -37.80
C ALA A 44 -12.04 4.06 -37.68
N SER A 45 -10.75 4.32 -37.90
CA SER A 45 -10.15 5.66 -37.81
C SER A 45 -10.79 6.63 -38.81
N GLU A 46 -10.92 6.24 -40.07
CA GLU A 46 -11.50 7.04 -41.16
C GLU A 46 -13.01 7.23 -40.99
N ARG A 47 -13.69 6.20 -40.48
CA ARG A 47 -15.11 6.26 -40.15
C ARG A 47 -15.39 7.25 -39.03
N VAL A 48 -14.61 7.17 -37.94
CA VAL A 48 -14.66 8.15 -36.84
C VAL A 48 -14.39 9.56 -37.36
N ALA A 49 -13.35 9.76 -38.18
CA ALA A 49 -13.05 11.06 -38.77
C ALA A 49 -14.22 11.62 -39.59
N ARG A 50 -14.90 10.77 -40.36
CA ARG A 50 -16.09 11.17 -41.11
C ARG A 50 -17.27 11.51 -40.20
N SER A 51 -17.53 10.69 -39.19
CA SER A 51 -18.62 10.93 -38.23
C SER A 51 -18.41 12.21 -37.43
N LEU A 52 -17.16 12.49 -37.01
CA LEU A 52 -16.77 13.76 -36.39
C LEU A 52 -17.09 14.97 -37.27
N LYS A 53 -16.80 14.90 -38.59
CA LYS A 53 -17.13 15.98 -39.54
C LYS A 53 -18.64 16.21 -39.70
N THR A 54 -19.45 15.15 -39.60
CA THR A 54 -20.90 15.24 -39.83
C THR A 54 -21.69 15.71 -38.61
N GLY A 55 -21.23 15.39 -37.39
CA GLY A 55 -22.00 15.68 -36.18
C GLY A 55 -21.21 15.55 -34.88
N GLY A 56 -19.88 15.69 -34.94
CA GLY A 56 -19.01 15.68 -33.77
C GLY A 56 -19.00 14.34 -33.01
N PRO A 57 -18.63 14.37 -31.71
CA PRO A 57 -18.54 13.16 -30.89
C PRO A 57 -19.84 12.36 -30.79
N ASP A 58 -21.01 13.00 -30.77
CA ASP A 58 -22.30 12.31 -30.66
C ASP A 58 -22.59 11.45 -31.91
N ALA A 59 -22.18 11.91 -33.10
CA ALA A 59 -22.28 11.10 -34.32
C ALA A 59 -21.37 9.87 -34.28
N VAL A 60 -20.21 9.95 -33.62
CA VAL A 60 -19.33 8.80 -33.40
C VAL A 60 -19.95 7.80 -32.43
N LEU A 61 -20.54 8.27 -31.33
CA LEU A 61 -21.24 7.40 -30.37
C LEU A 61 -22.41 6.65 -31.04
N ALA A 62 -23.19 7.35 -31.86
CA ALA A 62 -24.25 6.73 -32.66
C ALA A 62 -23.72 5.71 -33.68
N GLU A 63 -22.51 5.94 -34.23
CA GLU A 63 -21.85 4.96 -35.09
C GLU A 63 -21.42 3.70 -34.33
N ILE A 64 -20.94 3.86 -33.09
CA ILE A 64 -20.58 2.74 -32.20
C ILE A 64 -21.81 1.89 -31.87
N ASP A 65 -22.96 2.51 -31.56
CA ASP A 65 -24.21 1.78 -31.30
C ASP A 65 -24.65 0.95 -32.53
N ARG A 66 -24.43 1.45 -33.74
CA ARG A 66 -24.78 0.75 -35.00
C ARG A 66 -23.85 -0.41 -35.35
N LEU A 67 -22.69 -0.55 -34.69
CA LEU A 67 -21.77 -1.66 -35.01
C LEU A 67 -22.39 -3.03 -34.76
N GLN A 68 -23.39 -3.13 -33.87
CA GLN A 68 -24.05 -4.38 -33.49
C GLN A 68 -23.04 -5.52 -33.25
N SER A 69 -21.91 -5.17 -32.61
CA SER A 69 -20.80 -6.07 -32.35
C SER A 69 -20.61 -6.18 -30.85
N ASP A 70 -20.53 -7.41 -30.34
CA ASP A 70 -20.21 -7.67 -28.93
C ASP A 70 -18.69 -7.64 -28.67
N SER A 71 -17.89 -7.39 -29.71
CA SER A 71 -16.43 -7.33 -29.58
C SER A 71 -15.99 -6.09 -28.82
N SER A 72 -15.52 -6.31 -27.59
CA SER A 72 -14.87 -5.29 -26.75
C SER A 72 -13.68 -4.64 -27.48
N TYR A 73 -12.89 -5.43 -28.22
CA TYR A 73 -11.77 -4.95 -29.01
C TYR A 73 -12.22 -3.95 -30.08
N VAL A 74 -13.25 -4.28 -30.86
CA VAL A 74 -13.72 -3.41 -31.95
C VAL A 74 -14.24 -2.10 -31.38
N LYS A 75 -15.08 -2.16 -30.34
CA LYS A 75 -15.56 -0.94 -29.65
C LYS A 75 -14.39 -0.11 -29.13
N ARG A 76 -13.38 -0.74 -28.52
CA ARG A 76 -12.15 -0.06 -28.10
C ARG A 76 -11.48 0.68 -29.24
N VAL A 77 -11.36 0.09 -30.43
CA VAL A 77 -10.72 0.75 -31.58
C VAL A 77 -11.47 2.05 -31.97
N TYR A 78 -12.81 2.05 -31.97
CA TYR A 78 -13.58 3.28 -32.25
C TYR A 78 -13.44 4.32 -31.15
N TYR A 79 -13.54 3.93 -29.87
CA TYR A 79 -13.32 4.84 -28.75
C TYR A 79 -11.90 5.42 -28.74
N SER A 80 -10.89 4.59 -29.03
CA SER A 80 -9.49 5.03 -29.14
C SER A 80 -9.30 6.05 -30.25
N ALA A 81 -9.93 5.85 -31.40
CA ALA A 81 -9.92 6.81 -32.50
C ALA A 81 -10.65 8.11 -32.14
N LEU A 82 -11.79 8.05 -31.45
CA LEU A 82 -12.50 9.23 -30.96
C LEU A 82 -11.62 10.06 -30.03
N LEU A 83 -11.03 9.42 -29.02
CA LEU A 83 -10.14 10.08 -28.04
C LEU A 83 -8.91 10.72 -28.70
N LYS A 84 -8.41 10.18 -29.81
CA LYS A 84 -7.24 10.73 -30.54
C LYS A 84 -7.59 11.88 -31.48
N GLN A 85 -8.80 11.90 -32.02
CA GLN A 85 -9.16 12.79 -33.12
C GLN A 85 -10.04 13.97 -32.67
N ALA A 86 -10.64 13.90 -31.48
CA ALA A 86 -11.52 14.93 -30.96
C ALA A 86 -10.94 15.57 -29.68
N ASP A 87 -10.95 16.89 -29.63
CA ASP A 87 -10.80 17.64 -28.39
C ASP A 87 -12.13 17.60 -27.62
N LEU A 88 -12.19 16.79 -26.56
CA LEU A 88 -13.41 16.55 -25.81
C LEU A 88 -13.47 17.46 -24.59
N ALA A 89 -14.50 18.30 -24.52
CA ALA A 89 -14.78 19.07 -23.30
C ALA A 89 -15.02 18.10 -22.11
N PRO A 90 -14.78 18.53 -20.85
CA PRO A 90 -14.84 17.64 -19.69
C PRO A 90 -16.13 16.83 -19.55
N GLN A 91 -17.28 17.44 -19.83
CA GLN A 91 -18.58 16.75 -19.79
C GLN A 91 -18.75 15.71 -20.90
N GLN A 92 -18.18 15.98 -22.08
CA GLN A 92 -18.19 15.03 -23.20
C GLN A 92 -17.26 13.85 -22.90
N LEU A 93 -16.07 14.10 -22.35
CA LEU A 93 -15.17 13.05 -21.92
C LEU A 93 -15.83 12.15 -20.86
N ALA A 94 -16.47 12.75 -19.83
CA ALA A 94 -17.18 11.99 -18.81
C ALA A 94 -18.26 11.08 -19.41
N ARG A 95 -19.03 11.59 -20.39
CA ARG A 95 -20.04 10.79 -21.12
C ARG A 95 -19.41 9.65 -21.92
N VAL A 96 -18.29 9.91 -22.59
CA VAL A 96 -17.55 8.89 -23.34
C VAL A 96 -17.04 7.79 -22.40
N LEU A 97 -16.47 8.16 -21.25
CA LEU A 97 -15.95 7.18 -20.27
C LEU A 97 -17.05 6.37 -19.58
N ASP A 98 -18.19 6.98 -19.25
CA ASP A 98 -19.38 6.26 -18.78
C ASP A 98 -19.85 5.24 -19.83
N ARG A 99 -19.87 5.64 -21.09
CA ARG A 99 -20.28 4.76 -22.19
C ARG A 99 -19.28 3.62 -22.40
N VAL A 100 -17.97 3.87 -22.32
CA VAL A 100 -16.92 2.84 -22.34
C VAL A 100 -17.17 1.78 -21.27
N GLY A 101 -17.53 2.18 -20.04
CA GLY A 101 -17.84 1.25 -18.95
C GLY A 101 -19.02 0.32 -19.25
N LYS A 102 -20.04 0.81 -19.98
CA LYS A 102 -21.26 0.07 -20.34
C LYS A 102 -21.09 -0.79 -21.59
N ASP A 103 -20.33 -0.29 -22.56
CA ASP A 103 -20.22 -0.88 -23.89
C ASP A 103 -19.16 -1.98 -23.99
N ILE A 104 -18.11 -1.88 -23.20
CA ILE A 104 -16.96 -2.78 -23.25
C ILE A 104 -17.08 -3.77 -22.10
N GLY A 105 -17.04 -5.07 -22.41
CA GLY A 105 -17.06 -6.12 -21.39
C GLY A 105 -15.68 -6.46 -20.83
N SER A 106 -14.62 -6.29 -21.62
CA SER A 106 -13.24 -6.59 -21.19
C SER A 106 -12.62 -5.46 -20.37
N ASP A 107 -12.21 -5.78 -19.14
CA ASP A 107 -11.50 -4.87 -18.25
C ASP A 107 -10.17 -4.38 -18.83
N TYR A 108 -9.44 -5.25 -19.52
CA TYR A 108 -8.20 -4.89 -20.22
C TYR A 108 -8.45 -3.79 -21.26
N GLU A 109 -9.54 -3.92 -22.03
CA GLU A 109 -9.87 -2.95 -23.07
C GLU A 109 -10.38 -1.62 -22.49
N LYS A 110 -11.15 -1.66 -21.38
CA LYS A 110 -11.52 -0.47 -20.59
C LYS A 110 -10.27 0.24 -20.08
N ALA A 111 -9.39 -0.47 -19.38
CA ALA A 111 -8.17 0.08 -18.81
C ALA A 111 -7.24 0.67 -19.87
N THR A 112 -7.17 0.05 -21.06
CA THR A 112 -6.41 0.60 -22.19
C THR A 112 -6.92 1.97 -22.62
N LEU A 113 -8.23 2.19 -22.68
CA LEU A 113 -8.81 3.51 -23.01
C LEU A 113 -8.60 4.52 -21.89
N LEU A 114 -8.80 4.10 -20.64
CA LEU A 114 -8.60 4.96 -19.48
C LEU A 114 -7.15 5.45 -19.37
N VAL A 115 -6.18 4.56 -19.59
CA VAL A 115 -4.75 4.93 -19.65
C VAL A 115 -4.47 5.84 -20.85
N GLN A 116 -5.11 5.62 -22.00
CA GLN A 116 -4.92 6.46 -23.18
C GLN A 116 -5.29 7.92 -22.93
N VAL A 117 -6.37 8.20 -22.16
CA VAL A 117 -6.75 9.58 -21.78
C VAL A 117 -5.64 10.29 -21.01
N LEU A 118 -4.81 9.53 -20.28
CA LEU A 118 -3.72 10.04 -19.45
C LEU A 118 -2.39 10.19 -20.22
N GLN A 119 -2.29 9.68 -21.45
CA GLN A 119 -1.08 9.73 -22.27
C GLN A 119 -0.89 11.05 -23.02
N GLU A 120 -1.89 11.95 -22.98
CA GLU A 120 -1.74 13.31 -23.48
C GLU A 120 -0.68 14.06 -22.66
N PRO A 121 0.20 14.87 -23.28
CA PRO A 121 1.16 15.68 -22.55
C PRO A 121 0.40 16.64 -21.62
N ASN A 122 0.49 16.38 -20.31
CA ASN A 122 -0.18 17.10 -19.22
C ASN A 122 -1.69 16.83 -19.07
N ALA A 123 -2.07 15.56 -18.86
CA ALA A 123 -3.42 15.22 -18.43
C ALA A 123 -3.88 16.11 -17.25
N THR A 124 -4.94 16.89 -17.49
CA THR A 124 -5.49 17.87 -16.55
C THR A 124 -5.99 17.18 -15.28
N GLU A 125 -6.06 17.92 -14.18
CA GLU A 125 -6.65 17.40 -12.93
C GLU A 125 -8.07 16.86 -13.15
N GLN A 126 -8.90 17.55 -13.92
CA GLN A 126 -10.26 17.09 -14.22
C GLN A 126 -10.24 15.76 -15.00
N GLN A 127 -9.38 15.61 -16.01
CA GLN A 127 -9.24 14.34 -16.75
C GLN A 127 -8.82 13.20 -15.83
N ARG A 128 -7.87 13.45 -14.92
CA ARG A 128 -7.46 12.46 -13.92
C ARG A 128 -8.63 12.04 -13.03
N LEU A 129 -9.42 13.00 -12.54
CA LEU A 129 -10.59 12.71 -11.70
C LEU A 129 -11.67 11.91 -12.45
N GLU A 130 -11.93 12.23 -13.72
CA GLU A 130 -12.88 11.47 -14.54
C GLU A 130 -12.38 10.04 -14.80
N VAL A 131 -11.10 9.86 -15.10
CA VAL A 131 -10.49 8.54 -15.29
C VAL A 131 -10.52 7.73 -13.98
N THR A 132 -10.16 8.33 -12.85
CA THR A 132 -10.24 7.69 -11.53
C THR A 132 -11.68 7.23 -11.25
N ARG A 133 -12.69 8.08 -11.48
CA ARG A 133 -14.10 7.70 -11.30
C ARG A 133 -14.51 6.53 -12.20
N ALA A 134 -14.14 6.58 -13.48
CA ALA A 134 -14.46 5.53 -14.45
C ALA A 134 -13.76 4.19 -14.14
N THR A 135 -12.63 4.23 -13.41
CA THR A 135 -11.90 3.03 -12.99
C THR A 135 -12.74 2.11 -12.10
N ARG A 136 -13.74 2.63 -11.37
CA ARG A 136 -14.68 1.80 -10.59
C ARG A 136 -15.47 0.81 -11.45
N GLY A 137 -15.61 1.06 -12.75
CA GLY A 137 -16.27 0.15 -13.70
C GLY A 137 -15.37 -0.98 -14.23
N VAL A 138 -14.12 -1.07 -13.76
CA VAL A 138 -13.15 -2.12 -14.11
C VAL A 138 -13.15 -3.16 -12.99
N SER A 139 -13.48 -4.42 -13.28
CA SER A 139 -13.61 -5.45 -12.23
C SER A 139 -12.27 -6.08 -11.84
N SER A 140 -11.33 -6.21 -12.78
CA SER A 140 -10.00 -6.75 -12.52
C SER A 140 -9.16 -5.80 -11.65
N ASP A 141 -8.76 -6.28 -10.47
CA ASP A 141 -7.85 -5.59 -9.54
C ASP A 141 -6.54 -5.13 -10.20
N TYR A 142 -5.97 -5.99 -11.04
CA TYR A 142 -4.74 -5.70 -11.78
C TYR A 142 -4.93 -4.52 -12.74
N GLU A 143 -6.05 -4.51 -13.47
CA GLU A 143 -6.35 -3.42 -14.42
C GLU A 143 -6.75 -2.13 -13.70
N GLN A 144 -7.49 -2.21 -12.57
CA GLN A 144 -7.73 -1.04 -11.70
C GLN A 144 -6.41 -0.43 -11.24
N ARG A 145 -5.49 -1.24 -10.68
CA ARG A 145 -4.15 -0.76 -10.28
C ARG A 145 -3.41 -0.13 -11.44
N LYS A 146 -3.42 -0.74 -12.63
CA LYS A 146 -2.73 -0.21 -13.82
C LYS A 146 -3.24 1.19 -14.18
N VAL A 147 -4.55 1.40 -14.16
CA VAL A 147 -5.13 2.72 -14.42
C VAL A 147 -4.77 3.72 -13.32
N LEU A 148 -4.90 3.36 -12.04
CA LEU A 148 -4.54 4.25 -10.92
C LEU A 148 -3.04 4.61 -10.91
N THR A 149 -2.17 3.67 -11.28
CA THR A 149 -0.72 3.92 -11.45
C THR A 149 -0.48 4.97 -12.53
N ALA A 150 -1.21 4.90 -13.65
CA ALA A 150 -1.13 5.91 -14.72
C ALA A 150 -1.68 7.27 -14.25
N VAL A 151 -2.74 7.30 -13.44
CA VAL A 151 -3.27 8.55 -12.84
C VAL A 151 -2.19 9.22 -11.99
N LEU A 152 -1.47 8.44 -11.17
CA LEU A 152 -0.41 8.93 -10.28
C LEU A 152 0.90 9.27 -11.00
N ALA A 153 1.11 8.79 -12.23
CA ALA A 153 2.27 9.16 -13.04
C ALA A 153 2.16 10.59 -13.58
N ALA A 154 0.94 11.11 -13.75
CA ALA A 154 0.71 12.49 -14.14
C ALA A 154 0.86 13.43 -12.93
N THR A 155 1.69 14.47 -13.08
CA THR A 155 2.06 15.40 -12.00
C THR A 155 1.57 16.83 -12.27
N PRO A 156 1.40 17.68 -11.22
CA PRO A 156 1.54 17.38 -9.79
C PRO A 156 0.37 16.59 -9.22
N LEU A 157 0.63 15.81 -8.16
CA LEU A 157 -0.40 15.11 -7.39
C LEU A 157 -1.09 16.10 -6.44
N THR A 158 -2.33 16.45 -6.76
CA THR A 158 -3.17 17.30 -5.91
C THR A 158 -3.87 16.47 -4.83
N GLN A 159 -4.29 17.13 -3.75
CA GLN A 159 -5.05 16.48 -2.68
C GLN A 159 -6.34 15.82 -3.19
N GLN A 160 -7.04 16.45 -4.15
CA GLN A 160 -8.29 15.92 -4.69
C GLN A 160 -8.06 14.62 -5.47
N VAL A 161 -7.00 14.56 -6.28
CA VAL A 161 -6.62 13.34 -7.01
C VAL A 161 -6.15 12.26 -6.05
N ALA A 162 -5.39 12.61 -5.01
CA ALA A 162 -4.99 11.66 -3.97
C ALA A 162 -6.21 11.04 -3.28
N LEU A 163 -7.17 11.85 -2.82
CA LEU A 163 -8.40 11.36 -2.18
C LEU A 163 -9.23 10.46 -3.09
N ALA A 164 -9.42 10.86 -4.36
CA ALA A 164 -10.16 10.04 -5.32
C ALA A 164 -9.44 8.71 -5.60
N THR A 165 -8.11 8.72 -5.69
CA THR A 165 -7.31 7.52 -5.92
C THR A 165 -7.35 6.59 -4.71
N ILE A 166 -7.26 7.11 -3.48
CA ILE A 166 -7.39 6.33 -2.24
C ILE A 166 -8.76 5.63 -2.18
N ASP A 167 -9.82 6.37 -2.49
CA ASP A 167 -11.18 5.83 -2.49
C ASP A 167 -11.34 4.68 -3.50
N VAL A 168 -10.87 4.83 -4.73
CA VAL A 168 -10.95 3.75 -5.73
C VAL A 168 -9.96 2.61 -5.42
N ALA A 169 -8.78 2.89 -4.88
CA ALA A 169 -7.87 1.83 -4.43
C ALA A 169 -8.52 0.94 -3.36
N SER A 170 -9.42 1.48 -2.53
CA SER A 170 -10.14 0.70 -1.53
C SER A 170 -11.09 -0.35 -2.13
N THR A 171 -11.47 -0.24 -3.41
CA THR A 171 -12.28 -1.24 -4.12
C THR A 171 -11.48 -2.40 -4.69
N ILE A 172 -10.14 -2.31 -4.72
CA ILE A 172 -9.26 -3.38 -5.21
C ILE A 172 -9.22 -4.52 -4.18
N GLY A 173 -9.71 -5.71 -4.51
CA GLY A 173 -9.77 -6.85 -3.59
C GLY A 173 -8.40 -7.44 -3.24
N SER A 174 -7.51 -7.52 -4.24
CA SER A 174 -6.13 -7.98 -4.10
C SER A 174 -5.32 -7.04 -3.21
N SER A 175 -4.93 -7.54 -2.02
CA SER A 175 -4.06 -6.80 -1.10
C SER A 175 -2.75 -6.38 -1.76
N HIS A 176 -2.22 -7.24 -2.64
CA HIS A 176 -1.00 -6.95 -3.38
C HIS A 176 -1.19 -5.76 -4.32
N ASP A 177 -2.21 -5.80 -5.18
CA ASP A 177 -2.43 -4.72 -6.16
C ASP A 177 -2.81 -3.40 -5.48
N ARG A 178 -3.64 -3.47 -4.42
CA ARG A 178 -3.97 -2.31 -3.59
C ARG A 178 -2.72 -1.69 -2.96
N SER A 179 -1.82 -2.53 -2.43
CA SER A 179 -0.59 -2.05 -1.79
C SER A 179 0.29 -1.26 -2.73
N LEU A 180 0.37 -1.65 -4.01
CA LEU A 180 1.22 -0.96 -4.99
C LEU A 180 0.74 0.46 -5.25
N VAL A 181 -0.58 0.68 -5.32
CA VAL A 181 -1.17 2.03 -5.46
C VAL A 181 -0.91 2.87 -4.20
N LEU A 182 -1.16 2.31 -3.02
CA LEU A 182 -0.99 3.02 -1.75
C LEU A 182 0.49 3.34 -1.44
N ILE A 183 1.42 2.47 -1.82
CA ILE A 183 2.86 2.73 -1.71
C ILE A 183 3.27 3.90 -2.62
N GLN A 184 2.79 3.93 -3.86
CA GLN A 184 3.09 5.05 -4.78
C GLN A 184 2.53 6.38 -4.24
N LEU A 185 1.30 6.38 -3.71
CA LEU A 185 0.73 7.54 -3.02
C LEU A 185 1.61 7.99 -1.84
N ALA A 186 2.07 7.07 -0.99
CA ALA A 186 2.97 7.39 0.12
C ALA A 186 4.30 7.99 -0.34
N GLN A 187 4.92 7.40 -1.36
CA GLN A 187 6.19 7.87 -1.94
C GLN A 187 6.08 9.26 -2.58
N GLN A 188 4.90 9.61 -3.09
CA GLN A 188 4.62 10.94 -3.66
C GLN A 188 4.15 11.97 -2.62
N GLY A 189 4.24 11.66 -1.32
CA GLY A 189 3.87 12.59 -0.25
C GLY A 189 2.36 12.81 -0.10
N ALA A 190 1.54 11.91 -0.63
CA ALA A 190 0.09 12.04 -0.60
C ALA A 190 -0.53 11.83 0.78
N VAL A 191 0.24 11.28 1.74
CA VAL A 191 -0.23 10.96 3.10
C VAL A 191 0.06 12.15 4.01
N THR A 192 -0.96 12.99 4.14
CA THR A 192 -0.98 14.25 4.90
C THR A 192 -2.00 14.14 6.02
N SER A 193 -2.06 15.12 6.91
CA SER A 193 -3.10 15.15 7.96
C SER A 193 -4.53 15.20 7.40
N GLN A 194 -4.72 15.66 6.15
CA GLN A 194 -6.05 15.73 5.52
C GLN A 194 -6.42 14.45 4.76
N THR A 195 -5.45 13.58 4.47
CA THR A 195 -5.66 12.33 3.70
C THR A 195 -5.38 11.08 4.52
N SER A 196 -4.82 11.19 5.73
CA SER A 196 -4.44 10.05 6.57
C SER A 196 -5.62 9.14 6.89
N ALA A 197 -6.75 9.69 7.33
CA ALA A 197 -7.91 8.89 7.72
C ALA A 197 -8.43 7.96 6.59
N PRO A 198 -8.78 8.45 5.38
CA PRO A 198 -9.18 7.56 4.30
C PRO A 198 -8.04 6.64 3.82
N PHE A 199 -6.78 7.10 3.87
CA PHE A 199 -5.63 6.27 3.52
C PHE A 199 -5.49 5.06 4.46
N MET A 200 -5.57 5.28 5.78
CA MET A 200 -5.50 4.20 6.78
C MET A 200 -6.70 3.25 6.70
N ALA A 201 -7.90 3.78 6.39
CA ALA A 201 -9.07 2.95 6.19
C ALA A 201 -8.87 1.95 5.03
N ALA A 202 -8.26 2.39 3.92
CA ALA A 202 -7.97 1.54 2.77
C ALA A 202 -6.98 0.39 3.07
N ILE A 203 -6.16 0.53 4.12
CA ILE A 203 -5.17 -0.47 4.56
C ILE A 203 -5.82 -1.58 5.40
N SER A 204 -6.85 -1.26 6.19
CA SER A 204 -7.35 -2.12 7.27
C SER A 204 -7.81 -3.52 6.85
N ALA A 205 -8.28 -3.70 5.61
CA ALA A 205 -8.74 -4.98 5.06
C ALA A 205 -7.66 -5.79 4.32
N MET A 206 -6.41 -5.31 4.27
CA MET A 206 -5.31 -5.96 3.55
C MET A 206 -4.61 -7.06 4.37
N SER A 207 -3.86 -7.92 3.70
CA SER A 207 -2.96 -8.89 4.35
C SER A 207 -1.91 -8.19 5.24
N SER A 208 -1.52 -8.81 6.36
CA SER A 208 -0.48 -8.29 7.27
C SER A 208 0.81 -7.88 6.54
N HIS A 209 1.24 -8.71 5.58
CA HIS A 209 2.43 -8.46 4.79
C HIS A 209 2.33 -7.20 3.93
N ASP A 210 1.17 -6.97 3.31
CA ASP A 210 0.95 -5.80 2.46
C ASP A 210 0.65 -4.55 3.28
N GLN A 211 -0.06 -4.67 4.42
CA GLN A 211 -0.19 -3.61 5.42
C GLN A 211 1.19 -3.11 5.86
N ARG A 212 2.11 -4.03 6.19
CA ARG A 212 3.49 -3.68 6.54
C ARG A 212 4.17 -2.90 5.43
N LYS A 213 4.08 -3.35 4.17
CA LYS A 213 4.74 -2.66 3.05
C LYS A 213 4.24 -1.22 2.89
N VAL A 214 2.92 -1.01 2.95
CA VAL A 214 2.32 0.33 2.85
C VAL A 214 2.76 1.21 4.03
N LEU A 215 2.61 0.73 5.27
CA LEU A 215 2.95 1.52 6.46
C LEU A 215 4.44 1.82 6.58
N SER A 216 5.31 0.92 6.08
CA SER A 216 6.75 1.16 6.00
C SER A 216 7.10 2.20 4.93
N ALA A 217 6.37 2.23 3.81
CA ALA A 217 6.53 3.28 2.79
C ALA A 217 6.14 4.66 3.35
N VAL A 218 5.06 4.75 4.13
CA VAL A 218 4.69 5.98 4.85
C VAL A 218 5.80 6.39 5.83
N ALA A 219 6.37 5.43 6.56
CA ALA A 219 7.45 5.71 7.51
C ALA A 219 8.74 6.20 6.85
N GLY A 220 8.94 5.91 5.55
CA GLY A 220 10.07 6.37 4.75
C GLY A 220 9.95 7.82 4.26
N SER A 221 8.84 8.52 4.55
CA SER A 221 8.69 9.93 4.18
C SER A 221 9.70 10.80 4.93
N ALA A 222 10.40 11.69 4.20
CA ALA A 222 11.38 12.61 4.78
C ALA A 222 10.75 13.59 5.78
N THR A 223 9.49 13.96 5.55
CA THR A 223 8.69 14.79 6.46
C THR A 223 7.38 14.07 6.77
N LEU A 224 7.33 13.42 7.94
CA LEU A 224 6.11 12.77 8.41
C LEU A 224 5.46 13.58 9.53
N PRO A 225 4.24 14.13 9.33
CA PRO A 225 3.53 14.79 10.40
C PRO A 225 3.26 13.85 11.58
N GLU A 226 3.37 14.34 12.82
CA GLU A 226 3.14 13.53 14.04
C GLU A 226 1.76 12.84 14.00
N THR A 227 0.73 13.55 13.54
CA THR A 227 -0.64 13.01 13.40
C THR A 227 -0.68 11.80 12.47
N VAL A 228 0.02 11.87 11.32
CA VAL A 228 0.12 10.74 10.38
C VAL A 228 0.87 9.57 11.01
N ALA A 229 1.95 9.83 11.75
CA ALA A 229 2.70 8.77 12.44
C ALA A 229 1.84 8.03 13.48
N LEU A 230 1.04 8.77 14.25
CA LEU A 230 0.12 8.19 15.23
C LEU A 230 -1.02 7.40 14.56
N ASP A 231 -1.59 7.92 13.47
CA ASP A 231 -2.61 7.22 12.69
C ASP A 231 -2.07 5.91 12.10
N SER A 232 -0.83 5.92 11.58
CA SER A 232 -0.15 4.73 11.07
C SER A 232 0.07 3.67 12.13
N LEU A 233 0.54 4.07 13.32
CA LEU A 233 0.77 3.15 14.45
C LEU A 233 -0.54 2.56 14.98
N LYS A 234 -1.63 3.33 14.95
CA LYS A 234 -2.97 2.83 15.25
C LYS A 234 -3.45 1.84 14.17
N ALA A 235 -3.24 2.14 12.89
CA ALA A 235 -3.58 1.23 11.80
C ALA A 235 -2.80 -0.09 11.90
N ALA A 236 -1.54 -0.05 12.36
CA ALA A 236 -0.73 -1.26 12.58
C ALA A 236 -1.36 -2.26 13.58
N ALA A 237 -2.34 -1.85 14.40
CA ALA A 237 -3.05 -2.75 15.30
C ALA A 237 -3.78 -3.89 14.56
N SER A 238 -4.21 -3.68 13.31
CA SER A 238 -4.87 -4.72 12.50
C SER A 238 -3.92 -5.77 11.95
N ILE A 239 -2.60 -5.56 12.03
CA ILE A 239 -1.61 -6.52 11.57
C ILE A 239 -1.61 -7.72 12.53
N SER A 240 -1.94 -8.90 12.02
CA SER A 240 -1.99 -10.15 12.80
C SER A 240 -0.63 -10.84 12.93
N SER A 241 0.24 -10.67 11.93
CA SER A 241 1.60 -11.24 11.93
C SER A 241 2.51 -10.44 12.86
N ALA A 242 3.02 -11.09 13.90
CA ALA A 242 3.93 -10.48 14.86
C ALA A 242 5.21 -9.95 14.20
N TYR A 243 5.75 -10.71 13.23
CA TYR A 243 6.89 -10.29 12.41
C TYR A 243 6.57 -9.00 11.65
N ASP A 244 5.44 -8.95 10.95
CA ASP A 244 5.08 -7.79 10.14
C ASP A 244 4.79 -6.55 11.00
N LYS A 245 4.12 -6.75 12.14
CA LYS A 245 3.83 -5.68 13.11
C LYS A 245 5.12 -5.12 13.70
N ARG A 246 6.08 -5.98 14.08
CA ARG A 246 7.42 -5.56 14.49
C ARG A 246 8.05 -4.66 13.44
N GLN A 247 8.10 -5.11 12.18
CA GLN A 247 8.75 -4.35 11.10
C GLN A 247 8.15 -2.95 10.95
N VAL A 248 6.82 -2.81 11.08
CA VAL A 248 6.17 -1.49 11.10
C VAL A 248 6.63 -0.68 12.30
N VAL A 249 6.47 -1.20 13.52
CA VAL A 249 6.84 -0.49 14.77
C VAL A 249 8.30 -0.02 14.73
N SER A 250 9.21 -0.88 14.31
CA SER A 250 10.63 -0.59 14.08
C SER A 250 10.84 0.57 13.10
N ALA A 251 10.12 0.59 11.98
CA ALA A 251 10.25 1.66 10.98
C ALA A 251 9.85 3.04 11.52
N TYR A 252 8.82 3.12 12.38
CA TYR A 252 8.41 4.38 13.01
C TYR A 252 9.37 4.82 14.12
N LEU A 253 9.90 3.88 14.91
CA LEU A 253 10.95 4.15 15.89
C LEU A 253 12.28 4.59 15.23
N ALA A 254 12.50 4.21 13.98
CA ALA A 254 13.70 4.55 13.24
C ALA A 254 13.72 5.97 12.67
N GLN A 255 12.59 6.68 12.68
CA GLN A 255 12.52 8.03 12.14
C GLN A 255 13.29 9.02 13.00
N ALA A 256 14.14 9.81 12.35
CA ALA A 256 14.91 10.87 13.02
C ALA A 256 14.00 11.93 13.69
N THR A 257 12.78 12.10 13.17
CA THR A 257 11.79 13.06 13.66
C THR A 257 10.79 12.45 14.66
N ALA A 258 11.01 11.22 15.14
CA ALA A 258 10.10 10.58 16.09
C ALA A 258 10.05 11.36 17.41
N SER A 259 8.88 11.92 17.73
CA SER A 259 8.65 12.58 19.01
C SER A 259 8.52 11.55 20.14
N PRO A 260 8.69 11.94 21.42
CA PRO A 260 8.42 11.05 22.56
C PRO A 260 7.01 10.43 22.53
N LYS A 261 6.02 11.17 22.00
CA LYS A 261 4.65 10.69 21.84
C LYS A 261 4.54 9.60 20.77
N VAL A 262 5.22 9.73 19.63
CA VAL A 262 5.30 8.68 18.61
C VAL A 262 6.02 7.46 19.15
N ALA A 263 7.12 7.64 19.89
CA ALA A 263 7.84 6.54 20.53
C ALA A 263 6.96 5.80 21.56
N ALA A 264 6.21 6.53 22.39
CA ALA A 264 5.27 5.94 23.34
C ALA A 264 4.14 5.18 22.63
N ALA A 265 3.59 5.71 21.54
CA ALA A 265 2.58 5.02 20.74
C ALA A 265 3.14 3.75 20.07
N ALA A 266 4.38 3.80 19.59
CA ALA A 266 5.07 2.64 19.00
C ALA A 266 5.31 1.54 20.05
N LEU A 267 5.72 1.91 21.27
CA LEU A 267 5.84 1.00 22.41
C LEU A 267 4.49 0.41 22.82
N ALA A 268 3.42 1.21 22.84
CA ALA A 268 2.07 0.72 23.10
C ALA A 268 1.62 -0.29 22.03
N SER A 269 1.95 -0.06 20.75
CA SER A 269 1.69 -1.04 19.69
C SER A 269 2.52 -2.32 19.86
N ALA A 270 3.75 -2.24 20.40
CA ALA A 270 4.60 -3.40 20.68
C ALA A 270 4.00 -4.34 21.72
N VAL A 271 3.21 -3.84 22.68
CA VAL A 271 2.45 -4.66 23.66
C VAL A 271 1.54 -5.68 22.95
N THR A 272 1.00 -5.31 21.78
CA THR A 272 0.07 -6.16 21.02
C THR A 272 0.76 -7.19 20.11
N ILE A 273 2.10 -7.26 20.13
CA ILE A 273 2.86 -8.28 19.40
C ILE A 273 2.76 -9.59 20.17
N THR A 274 2.22 -10.62 19.51
CA THR A 274 1.92 -11.91 20.14
C THR A 274 3.15 -12.84 20.26
N SER A 275 4.17 -12.62 19.42
CA SER A 275 5.43 -13.36 19.47
C SER A 275 6.39 -12.69 20.46
N GLU A 276 6.77 -13.44 21.49
CA GLU A 276 7.70 -13.02 22.54
C GLU A 276 9.08 -12.67 21.97
N HIS A 277 9.51 -13.45 20.97
CA HIS A 277 10.73 -13.18 20.23
C HIS A 277 10.65 -11.84 19.49
N ASP A 278 9.60 -11.63 18.68
CA ASP A 278 9.46 -10.39 17.90
C ASP A 278 9.26 -9.16 18.81
N LYS A 279 8.56 -9.33 19.94
CA LYS A 279 8.40 -8.29 20.96
C LYS A 279 9.75 -7.91 21.57
N ALA A 280 10.57 -8.89 21.96
CA ALA A 280 11.91 -8.62 22.45
C ALA A 280 12.81 -7.97 21.40
N GLU A 281 12.71 -8.35 20.12
CA GLU A 281 13.44 -7.68 19.04
C GLU A 281 13.08 -6.19 18.92
N VAL A 282 11.78 -5.83 18.98
CA VAL A 282 11.37 -4.41 19.00
C VAL A 282 12.00 -3.68 20.18
N LEU A 283 11.91 -4.24 21.39
CA LEU A 283 12.40 -3.59 22.59
C LEU A 283 13.93 -3.43 22.57
N ILE A 284 14.65 -4.42 22.07
CA ILE A 284 16.10 -4.34 21.86
C ILE A 284 16.44 -3.23 20.85
N GLU A 285 15.66 -3.08 19.79
CA GLU A 285 15.85 -1.99 18.83
C GLU A 285 15.61 -0.61 19.45
N VAL A 286 14.53 -0.45 20.23
CA VAL A 286 14.26 0.78 21.01
C VAL A 286 15.47 1.14 21.87
N VAL A 287 15.99 0.15 22.60
CA VAL A 287 17.17 0.29 23.44
C VAL A 287 18.37 0.76 22.61
N ASN A 288 18.70 0.06 21.52
CA ASN A 288 19.86 0.35 20.66
C ASN A 288 19.82 1.76 20.07
N ARG A 289 18.61 2.31 19.86
CA ARG A 289 18.40 3.69 19.38
C ARG A 289 18.42 4.74 20.47
N GLY A 290 18.44 4.34 21.75
CA GLY A 290 18.47 5.25 22.89
C GLY A 290 17.08 5.70 23.32
N GLY A 291 16.05 4.98 22.89
CA GLY A 291 14.66 5.29 23.18
C GLY A 291 14.20 4.88 24.58
N VAL A 292 15.10 4.43 25.46
CA VAL A 292 14.81 4.18 26.89
C VAL A 292 15.38 5.32 27.70
N THR A 293 14.53 6.31 27.98
CA THR A 293 14.79 7.47 28.83
C THR A 293 13.85 7.43 30.04
N ASP A 294 13.99 8.35 30.99
CA ASP A 294 13.05 8.43 32.11
C ASP A 294 11.60 8.66 31.65
N ASP A 295 11.40 9.41 30.56
CA ASP A 295 10.08 9.70 30.00
C ASP A 295 9.44 8.48 29.32
N THR A 296 10.23 7.66 28.62
CA THR A 296 9.72 6.50 27.88
C THR A 296 9.77 5.20 28.68
N ALA A 297 10.49 5.17 29.81
CA ALA A 297 10.64 4.01 30.66
C ALA A 297 9.30 3.39 31.09
N PRO A 298 8.26 4.14 31.51
CA PRO A 298 6.98 3.55 31.86
C PRO A 298 6.35 2.73 30.71
N SER A 299 6.32 3.29 29.50
CA SER A 299 5.78 2.59 28.32
C SER A 299 6.67 1.42 27.89
N PHE A 300 7.98 1.56 28.02
CA PHE A 300 8.93 0.49 27.73
C PHE A 300 8.73 -0.70 28.67
N PHE A 301 8.69 -0.46 29.99
CA PHE A 301 8.52 -1.53 30.97
C PHE A 301 7.13 -2.16 30.94
N ALA A 302 6.08 -1.39 30.61
CA ALA A 302 4.75 -1.98 30.35
C ALA A 302 4.79 -3.02 29.22
N ALA A 303 5.58 -2.80 28.16
CA ALA A 303 5.76 -3.78 27.10
C ALA A 303 6.63 -4.96 27.56
N VAL A 304 7.71 -4.70 28.29
CA VAL A 304 8.59 -5.73 28.89
C VAL A 304 7.80 -6.70 29.78
N GLU A 305 6.89 -6.20 30.62
CA GLU A 305 6.09 -7.00 31.55
C GLU A 305 5.17 -8.00 30.86
N THR A 306 4.87 -7.79 29.57
CA THR A 306 4.10 -8.75 28.78
C THR A 306 4.97 -9.87 28.20
N ILE A 307 6.30 -9.85 28.41
CA ILE A 307 7.18 -10.94 28.00
C ILE A 307 7.24 -12.00 29.10
N THR A 308 6.75 -13.19 28.78
CA THR A 308 6.72 -14.38 29.64
C THR A 308 7.89 -15.34 29.38
N SER A 309 8.49 -15.30 28.18
CA SER A 309 9.69 -16.08 27.87
C SER A 309 10.89 -15.59 28.69
N SER A 310 11.41 -16.43 29.59
CA SER A 310 12.60 -16.12 30.40
C SER A 310 13.78 -15.64 29.54
N HIS A 311 13.97 -16.31 28.41
CA HIS A 311 15.05 -16.03 27.48
C HIS A 311 14.89 -14.65 26.84
N ASP A 312 13.70 -14.35 26.29
CA ASP A 312 13.46 -13.10 25.56
C ASP A 312 13.35 -11.90 26.51
N LEU A 313 12.74 -12.09 27.68
CA LEU A 313 12.69 -11.07 28.74
C LEU A 313 14.09 -10.72 29.22
N ARG A 314 14.92 -11.72 29.52
CA ARG A 314 16.33 -11.50 29.88
C ARG A 314 17.06 -10.77 28.76
N ARG A 315 16.87 -11.16 27.49
CA ARG A 315 17.55 -10.51 26.35
C ARG A 315 17.20 -9.03 26.26
N ALA A 316 15.92 -8.68 26.34
CA ALA A 316 15.47 -7.29 26.32
C ALA A 316 16.06 -6.48 27.49
N LEU A 317 15.98 -6.99 28.72
CA LEU A 317 16.54 -6.33 29.90
C LEU A 317 18.06 -6.22 29.87
N THR A 318 18.76 -7.25 29.37
CA THR A 318 20.22 -7.23 29.21
C THR A 318 20.65 -6.15 28.23
N ALA A 319 19.89 -5.94 27.15
CA ALA A 319 20.18 -4.88 26.19
C ALA A 319 20.12 -3.50 26.87
N VAL A 320 19.13 -3.24 27.73
CA VAL A 320 19.02 -1.97 28.48
C VAL A 320 20.29 -1.74 29.31
N VAL A 321 20.67 -2.75 30.10
CA VAL A 321 21.84 -2.72 30.98
C VAL A 321 23.16 -2.54 30.22
N ALA A 322 23.24 -3.02 28.97
CA ALA A 322 24.41 -2.90 28.14
C ALA A 322 24.65 -1.49 27.56
N ARG A 323 23.71 -0.54 27.69
CA ARG A 323 23.84 0.83 27.15
C ARG A 323 24.78 1.74 27.93
N GLY A 324 25.30 1.29 29.07
CA GLY A 324 26.16 2.08 29.95
C GLY A 324 25.42 2.46 31.23
N LYS A 325 25.85 3.55 31.88
CA LYS A 325 25.27 3.97 33.16
C LYS A 325 23.81 4.41 32.98
N LEU A 326 22.91 3.71 33.66
CA LEU A 326 21.48 4.01 33.65
C LEU A 326 21.12 5.07 34.72
N SER A 327 20.00 5.76 34.52
CA SER A 327 19.36 6.52 35.61
C SER A 327 18.85 5.56 36.68
N ASP A 328 18.72 6.05 37.91
CA ASP A 328 18.25 5.24 39.04
C ASP A 328 16.82 4.71 38.80
N SER A 329 15.96 5.50 38.16
CA SER A 329 14.60 5.15 37.73
C SER A 329 14.59 4.02 36.71
N VAL A 330 15.39 4.12 35.64
CA VAL A 330 15.47 3.08 34.60
C VAL A 330 16.04 1.78 35.19
N LEU A 331 17.09 1.87 36.01
CA LEU A 331 17.66 0.70 36.69
C LEU A 331 16.66 0.04 37.65
N ALA A 332 15.89 0.83 38.40
CA ALA A 332 14.81 0.31 39.23
C ALA A 332 13.78 -0.47 38.39
N GLY A 333 13.42 0.05 37.22
CA GLY A 333 12.55 -0.63 36.25
C GLY A 333 13.13 -1.98 35.81
N VAL A 334 14.41 -2.02 35.43
CA VAL A 334 15.10 -3.28 35.06
C VAL A 334 15.04 -4.30 36.20
N LEU A 335 15.34 -3.88 37.43
CA LEU A 335 15.38 -4.77 38.60
C LEU A 335 13.99 -5.28 38.98
N ARG A 336 12.95 -4.46 38.87
CA ARG A 336 11.56 -4.91 39.08
C ARG A 336 11.14 -5.91 38.01
N ALA A 337 11.43 -5.63 36.74
CA ALA A 337 11.14 -6.54 35.64
C ALA A 337 11.94 -7.85 35.71
N ALA A 338 13.14 -7.84 36.30
CA ALA A 338 13.94 -9.05 36.52
C ALA A 338 13.20 -10.10 37.38
N LYS A 339 12.37 -9.68 38.35
CA LYS A 339 11.54 -10.59 39.15
C LYS A 339 10.51 -11.34 38.32
N ALA A 340 10.11 -10.81 37.16
CA ALA A 340 9.19 -11.47 36.25
C ALA A 340 9.85 -12.60 35.43
N VAL A 341 11.19 -12.69 35.38
CA VAL A 341 11.92 -13.77 34.68
C VAL A 341 11.73 -15.10 35.43
N PRO A 342 11.00 -16.09 34.88
CA PRO A 342 10.70 -17.33 35.63
C PRO A 342 11.93 -18.22 35.90
N SER A 343 12.85 -18.32 34.95
CA SER A 343 14.07 -19.12 35.05
C SER A 343 15.08 -18.46 36.00
N SER A 344 15.38 -19.13 37.12
CA SER A 344 16.42 -18.69 38.06
C SER A 344 17.78 -18.50 37.38
N HIS A 345 18.11 -19.36 36.41
CA HIS A 345 19.34 -19.25 35.63
C HIS A 345 19.38 -17.95 34.80
N ASP A 346 18.30 -17.65 34.06
CA ASP A 346 18.23 -16.43 33.24
C ASP A 346 18.21 -15.17 34.12
N ARG A 347 17.44 -15.20 35.22
CA ARG A 347 17.37 -14.08 36.16
C ARG A 347 18.74 -13.82 36.80
N ALA A 348 19.45 -14.85 37.25
CA ALA A 348 20.78 -14.70 37.82
C ALA A 348 21.78 -14.14 36.81
N ARG A 349 21.75 -14.59 35.56
CA ARG A 349 22.59 -14.01 34.48
C ARG A 349 22.33 -12.52 34.27
N LEU A 350 21.06 -12.08 34.33
CA LEU A 350 20.71 -10.66 34.26
C LEU A 350 21.27 -9.88 35.46
N LEU A 351 21.03 -10.36 36.69
CA LEU A 351 21.48 -9.69 37.91
C LEU A 351 23.01 -9.58 37.98
N LEU A 352 23.74 -10.62 37.56
CA LEU A 352 25.20 -10.58 37.45
C LEU A 352 25.67 -9.54 36.43
N GLN A 353 24.97 -9.41 35.29
CA GLN A 353 25.28 -8.39 34.29
C GLN A 353 25.02 -6.97 34.81
N VAL A 354 23.97 -6.77 35.63
CA VAL A 354 23.71 -5.50 36.30
C VAL A 354 24.89 -5.13 37.20
N LEU A 355 25.34 -6.04 38.08
CA LEU A 355 26.49 -5.76 38.97
C LEU A 355 27.81 -5.50 38.22
N LYS A 356 27.95 -6.07 37.03
CA LYS A 356 29.13 -5.85 36.17
C LYS A 356 29.17 -4.44 35.58
N THR A 357 28.02 -3.81 35.36
CA THR A 357 27.89 -2.60 34.53
C THR A 357 27.33 -1.39 35.27
N GLN A 358 26.61 -1.61 36.36
CA GLN A 358 25.89 -0.56 37.09
C GLN A 358 26.37 -0.48 38.55
N SER A 359 26.41 0.74 39.07
CA SER A 359 26.49 1.01 40.50
C SER A 359 25.08 1.04 41.10
N LEU A 360 24.86 0.39 42.23
CA LEU A 360 23.55 0.38 42.90
C LEU A 360 23.45 1.51 43.92
N SER A 361 22.44 2.37 43.80
CA SER A 361 22.03 3.24 44.90
C SER A 361 21.39 2.43 46.04
N GLN A 362 21.21 3.03 47.22
CA GLN A 362 20.58 2.34 48.34
C GLN A 362 19.18 1.80 47.99
N ALA A 363 18.39 2.57 47.24
CA ALA A 363 17.07 2.14 46.79
C ALA A 363 17.15 0.97 45.80
N ASN A 364 18.02 1.06 44.79
CA ASN A 364 18.19 -0.01 43.80
C ASN A 364 18.82 -1.28 44.39
N ARG A 365 19.67 -1.14 45.41
CA ARG A 365 20.22 -2.26 46.18
C ARG A 365 19.12 -3.10 46.84
N GLN A 366 18.12 -2.44 47.44
CA GLN A 366 17.01 -3.16 48.08
C GLN A 366 16.20 -3.97 47.06
N ILE A 367 15.86 -3.37 45.90
CA ILE A 367 15.13 -4.07 44.83
C ILE A 367 15.94 -5.25 44.28
N PHE A 368 17.25 -5.05 44.11
CA PHE A 368 18.18 -6.09 43.68
C PHE A 368 18.18 -7.28 44.65
N LEU A 369 18.32 -7.03 45.95
CA LEU A 369 18.35 -8.07 46.98
C LEU A 369 17.07 -8.91 46.97
N GLU A 370 15.91 -8.26 46.96
CA GLU A 370 14.63 -8.98 46.89
C GLU A 370 14.51 -9.84 45.61
N SER A 371 15.07 -9.37 44.49
CA SER A 371 15.09 -10.15 43.26
C SER A 371 16.06 -11.33 43.31
N ALA A 372 17.19 -11.20 44.01
CA ALA A 372 18.17 -12.26 44.19
C ALA A 372 17.69 -13.30 45.20
N GLU A 373 17.11 -12.88 46.32
CA GLU A 373 16.58 -13.75 47.38
C GLU A 373 15.38 -14.59 46.90
N SER A 374 14.62 -14.11 45.92
CA SER A 374 13.51 -14.87 45.31
C SER A 374 13.94 -15.87 44.22
N LEU A 375 15.24 -16.06 44.00
CA LEU A 375 15.74 -17.14 43.12
C LEU A 375 15.50 -18.51 43.75
N SER A 376 14.88 -19.42 43.00
CA SER A 376 14.60 -20.78 43.48
C SER A 376 15.82 -21.71 43.46
N SER A 377 16.84 -21.39 42.65
CA SER A 377 18.10 -22.14 42.57
C SER A 377 19.09 -21.57 43.58
N SER A 378 19.44 -22.37 44.59
CA SER A 378 20.42 -21.97 45.62
C SER A 378 21.81 -21.68 45.04
N THR A 379 22.19 -22.38 43.97
CA THR A 379 23.47 -22.16 43.28
C THR A 379 23.49 -20.80 42.58
N ASP A 380 22.42 -20.47 41.86
CA ASP A 380 22.28 -19.18 41.19
C ASP A 380 22.16 -18.04 42.21
N GLN A 381 21.36 -18.22 43.25
CA GLN A 381 21.18 -17.27 44.35
C GLN A 381 22.51 -16.94 45.03
N ASN A 382 23.25 -17.97 45.48
CA ASN A 382 24.54 -17.79 46.13
C ASN A 382 25.54 -17.06 45.22
N SER A 383 25.53 -17.37 43.92
CA SER A 383 26.40 -16.73 42.94
C SER A 383 26.10 -15.23 42.81
N VAL A 384 24.82 -14.84 42.76
CA VAL A 384 24.40 -13.43 42.67
C VAL A 384 24.72 -12.67 43.96
N LEU A 385 24.40 -13.23 45.14
CA LEU A 385 24.66 -12.57 46.43
C LEU A 385 26.16 -12.43 46.70
N ALA A 386 26.97 -13.44 46.37
CA ALA A 386 28.43 -13.34 46.48
C ALA A 386 29.00 -12.27 45.53
N ALA A 387 28.44 -12.13 44.33
CA ALA A 387 28.83 -11.07 43.39
C ALA A 387 28.48 -9.67 43.91
N LEU A 388 27.32 -9.51 44.56
CA LEU A 388 26.90 -8.23 45.16
C LEU A 388 27.90 -7.77 46.23
N VAL A 389 28.25 -8.65 47.17
CA VAL A 389 29.24 -8.34 48.23
C VAL A 389 30.59 -7.94 47.64
N ARG A 390 31.01 -8.59 46.54
CA ARG A 390 32.26 -8.23 45.85
C ARG A 390 32.16 -6.89 45.14
N ALA A 391 31.01 -6.55 44.57
CA ALA A 391 30.77 -5.27 43.90
C ALA A 391 30.78 -4.10 44.89
N GLU A 392 30.27 -4.29 46.10
CA GLU A 392 30.22 -3.26 47.17
C GLU A 392 31.59 -2.96 47.80
N ARG A 393 32.58 -3.83 47.60
CA ARG A 393 33.95 -3.65 48.09
C ARG A 393 34.85 -2.88 47.12
N ARG A 394 34.37 -2.61 45.91
CA ARG A 394 35.08 -1.84 44.87
C ARG A 394 34.62 -0.40 44.92
#